data_AF-A0A7W3VHZ5-F1
#
_entry.id   AF-A0A7W3VHZ5-F1
#
_cell.length_a   1.000
_cell.length_b   1.000
_cell.length_c   1.000
_cell.angle_alpha   90.00
_cell.angle_beta   90.00
_cell.angle_gamma   90.00
#
_symmetry.space_group_name_H-M   'P 1'
#
loop_
_entity.id
_entity.type
_entity.pdbx_description
1 polymer ?
#
loop_
_entity_poly.entity_id
_entity_poly.type
_entity_poly.pdbx_seq_one_letter_code
_entity_poly.pdbx_strand_id
1 'polypeptide(L)'
;MAKNKVCTRCKTPITCLPETIEHCDCTQVQLHPDAKAFLRSSFHKCLCNTCLEHMNQLIVDARTEDFPRKRSEMVEGKHYYLENGYFVFTELYHLLKGQCCQNGCRHCVYGFKNRYL
;
A
#
# COMPACT_ATOMS: atom_id res chain seq x y z
N MET A 1 3.22 -24.54 -7.41
CA MET A 1 2.53 -23.25 -7.17
C MET A 1 3.38 -22.15 -7.78
N ALA A 2 2.85 -21.41 -8.76
CA ALA A 2 3.60 -20.35 -9.43
C ALA A 2 3.91 -19.24 -8.43
N LYS A 3 5.16 -19.23 -7.93
CA LYS A 3 5.73 -18.18 -7.08
C LYS A 3 5.46 -16.86 -7.80
N ASN A 4 4.71 -15.95 -7.17
CA ASN A 4 4.46 -14.64 -7.76
C ASN A 4 5.83 -13.95 -7.88
N LYS A 5 6.40 -13.92 -9.08
CA LYS A 5 7.78 -13.45 -9.34
C LYS A 5 7.85 -11.93 -9.41
N VAL A 6 6.79 -11.22 -9.05
CA VAL A 6 6.70 -9.76 -9.14
C VAL A 6 5.98 -9.17 -7.93
N CYS A 7 6.37 -7.94 -7.59
CA CYS A 7 5.71 -7.13 -6.59
C CYS A 7 4.29 -6.79 -7.04
N THR A 8 3.30 -7.01 -6.18
CA THR A 8 1.89 -6.71 -6.49
C THR A 8 1.67 -5.21 -6.65
N ARG A 9 2.43 -4.41 -5.90
CA ARG A 9 2.42 -2.95 -5.95
C ARG A 9 3.21 -2.44 -7.16
N CYS A 10 4.55 -2.43 -7.13
CA CYS A 10 5.36 -1.78 -8.17
C CYS A 10 5.75 -2.65 -9.38
N LYS A 11 5.27 -3.90 -9.47
CA LYS A 11 5.56 -4.87 -10.56
C LYS A 11 7.02 -5.27 -10.76
N THR A 12 7.95 -4.74 -9.96
CA THR A 12 9.36 -5.14 -9.96
C THR A 12 9.49 -6.64 -9.69
N PRO A 13 10.38 -7.36 -10.40
CA PRO A 13 10.64 -8.77 -10.12
C PRO A 13 11.04 -9.01 -8.65
N ILE A 14 10.54 -10.09 -8.08
CA ILE A 14 10.88 -10.59 -6.75
C ILE A 14 11.42 -11.99 -6.89
N THR A 15 12.63 -12.20 -6.36
CA THR A 15 13.23 -13.52 -6.22
C THR A 15 13.03 -14.00 -4.79
N CYS A 16 12.16 -14.99 -4.60
CA CYS A 16 11.96 -15.62 -3.31
C CYS A 16 12.63 -16.99 -3.31
N LEU A 17 13.63 -17.16 -2.44
CA LEU A 17 14.36 -18.40 -2.21
C LEU A 17 13.90 -19.01 -0.87
N PRO A 18 12.77 -19.73 -0.83
CA PRO A 18 12.21 -20.25 0.42
C PRO A 18 13.12 -21.26 1.13
N GLU A 19 14.01 -21.91 0.38
CA GLU A 19 14.99 -22.88 0.91
C GLU A 19 16.18 -22.21 1.60
N THR A 20 16.40 -20.90 1.34
CA THR A 20 17.50 -20.11 1.89
C THR A 20 17.01 -18.75 2.36
N ILE A 21 15.91 -18.74 3.15
CA ILE A 21 15.25 -17.51 3.57
C ILE A 21 16.18 -16.57 4.35
N GLU A 22 17.14 -17.11 5.08
CA GLU A 22 18.12 -16.36 5.87
C GLU A 22 19.03 -15.46 5.03
N HIS A 23 19.17 -15.78 3.74
CA HIS A 23 19.98 -15.01 2.78
C HIS A 23 19.14 -14.05 1.94
N CYS A 24 17.83 -13.94 2.20
CA CYS A 24 16.95 -13.04 1.47
C CYS A 24 16.90 -11.69 2.19
N ASP A 25 17.07 -10.60 1.42
CA ASP A 25 16.98 -9.22 1.92
C ASP A 25 15.64 -8.91 2.62
N CYS A 26 14.57 -9.66 2.30
CA CYS A 26 13.27 -9.49 2.94
C CYS A 26 13.27 -9.80 4.45
N THR A 27 14.26 -10.52 4.96
CA THR A 27 14.43 -10.78 6.41
C THR A 27 14.81 -9.54 7.20
N GLN A 28 15.41 -8.54 6.53
CA GLN A 28 15.86 -7.31 7.19
C GLN A 28 14.74 -6.29 7.37
N VAL A 29 13.61 -6.46 6.67
CA VAL A 29 12.49 -5.50 6.72
C VAL A 29 11.72 -5.65 8.03
N GLN A 30 11.79 -4.61 8.88
CA GLN A 30 11.04 -4.55 10.13
C GLN A 30 9.70 -3.86 9.92
N LEU A 31 8.60 -4.63 10.07
CA LEU A 31 7.24 -4.11 9.96
C LEU A 31 6.61 -3.90 11.34
N HIS A 32 5.94 -2.76 11.51
CA HIS A 32 5.09 -2.45 12.65
C HIS A 32 3.93 -3.45 12.75
N PRO A 33 3.45 -3.80 13.96
CA PRO A 33 2.33 -4.74 14.14
C PRO A 33 1.08 -4.37 13.31
N ASP A 34 0.72 -3.09 13.28
CA ASP A 34 -0.44 -2.61 12.50
C ASP A 34 -0.24 -2.78 10.99
N ALA A 35 0.97 -2.55 10.49
CA ALA A 35 1.30 -2.78 9.09
C ALA A 35 1.18 -4.27 8.73
N LYS A 36 1.64 -5.16 9.62
CA LYS A 36 1.45 -6.62 9.46
C LYS A 36 -0.04 -6.98 9.47
N ALA A 37 -0.83 -6.42 10.39
CA ALA A 37 -2.26 -6.66 10.48
C ALA A 37 -3.00 -6.19 9.21
N PHE A 38 -2.68 -5.01 8.70
CA PHE A 38 -3.21 -4.48 7.46
C PHE A 38 -2.85 -5.34 6.25
N LEU A 39 -1.58 -5.72 6.10
CA LEU A 39 -1.14 -6.52 4.95
C LEU A 39 -1.83 -7.89 4.92
N ARG A 40 -2.07 -8.51 6.08
CA ARG A 40 -2.84 -9.76 6.22
C ARG A 40 -4.29 -9.65 5.75
N SER A 41 -4.92 -8.48 5.88
CA SER A 41 -6.30 -8.23 5.45
C SER A 41 -6.41 -7.56 4.07
N SER A 42 -5.28 -7.27 3.43
CA SER A 42 -5.20 -6.66 2.11
C SER A 42 -5.25 -7.69 0.97
N PHE A 43 -5.36 -7.21 -0.27
CA PHE A 43 -5.30 -8.04 -1.49
C PHE A 43 -3.86 -8.15 -2.04
N HIS A 44 -2.87 -7.62 -1.34
CA HIS A 44 -1.48 -7.75 -1.77
C HIS A 44 -1.02 -9.20 -1.68
N LYS A 45 -0.28 -9.66 -2.70
CA LYS A 45 0.47 -10.92 -2.65
C LYS A 45 1.89 -10.60 -2.17
N CYS A 46 2.91 -10.95 -2.96
CA CYS A 46 4.28 -10.54 -2.68
C CYS A 46 4.46 -9.02 -2.88
N LEU A 47 5.20 -8.39 -1.96
CA LEU A 47 5.70 -7.03 -2.05
C LEU A 47 7.23 -7.05 -1.93
N CYS A 48 7.92 -6.21 -2.69
CA CYS A 48 9.36 -6.04 -2.55
C CYS A 48 9.66 -5.23 -1.28
N ASN A 49 10.93 -5.24 -0.83
CA ASN A 49 11.35 -4.58 0.40
C ASN A 49 10.98 -3.09 0.43
N THR A 50 11.23 -2.36 -0.66
CA THR A 50 10.90 -0.94 -0.76
C THR A 50 9.39 -0.68 -0.66
N CYS A 51 8.56 -1.55 -1.24
CA CYS A 51 7.11 -1.45 -1.08
C CYS A 51 6.65 -1.85 0.33
N LEU A 52 7.30 -2.82 0.98
CA LEU A 52 7.00 -3.18 2.36
C LEU A 52 7.31 -2.04 3.32
N GLU A 53 8.48 -1.40 3.18
CA GLU A 53 8.88 -0.23 3.94
C GLU A 53 7.93 0.94 3.70
N HIS A 54 7.55 1.20 2.44
CA HIS A 54 6.59 2.25 2.13
C HIS A 54 5.22 1.98 2.77
N MET A 55 4.70 0.75 2.68
CA MET A 55 3.45 0.39 3.34
C MET A 55 3.55 0.55 4.85
N ASN A 56 4.69 0.16 5.44
CA ASN A 56 4.94 0.33 6.86
C ASN A 56 4.89 1.80 7.27
N GLN A 57 5.61 2.65 6.55
CA GLN A 57 5.66 4.08 6.82
C GLN A 57 4.28 4.72 6.69
N LEU A 58 3.59 4.48 5.58
CA LEU A 58 2.24 5.00 5.32
C LEU A 58 1.25 4.61 6.43
N ILE A 59 1.32 3.37 6.92
CA ILE A 59 0.42 2.88 7.97
C ILE A 59 0.76 3.48 9.33
N VAL A 60 2.04 3.65 9.64
CA VAL A 60 2.47 4.31 10.88
C VAL A 60 2.07 5.77 10.88
N ASP A 61 2.29 6.48 9.78
CA ASP A 61 1.95 7.91 9.65
C ASP A 61 0.45 8.13 9.75
N ALA A 62 -0.37 7.25 9.15
CA ALA A 62 -1.82 7.35 9.23
C ALA A 62 -2.39 7.18 10.65
N ARG A 63 -1.62 6.69 11.64
CA ARG A 63 -2.11 6.51 13.03
C ARG A 63 -2.34 7.81 13.77
N THR A 64 -1.61 8.87 13.40
CA THR A 64 -1.72 10.19 14.03
C THR A 64 -2.72 11.08 13.32
N GLU A 65 -3.44 10.52 12.34
CA GLU A 65 -4.32 11.27 11.46
C GLU A 65 -5.75 10.74 11.49
N ASP A 66 -6.70 11.66 11.51
CA ASP A 66 -8.12 11.35 11.40
C ASP A 66 -8.59 11.44 9.94
N PHE A 67 -9.62 10.65 9.63
CA PHE A 67 -10.25 10.72 8.30
C PHE A 67 -10.94 12.07 8.08
N PRO A 68 -10.57 12.85 7.04
CA PRO A 68 -11.19 14.14 6.74
C PRO A 68 -12.60 13.93 6.20
N ARG A 69 -13.61 14.22 7.03
CA ARG A 69 -15.03 14.03 6.69
C ARG A 69 -15.56 15.18 5.84
N LYS A 70 -14.99 16.37 6.01
CA LYS A 70 -15.37 17.57 5.27
C LYS A 70 -14.33 17.90 4.21
N ARG A 71 -14.77 18.53 3.12
CA ARG A 71 -13.87 19.00 2.07
C ARG A 71 -12.84 20.01 2.56
N SER A 72 -13.21 20.86 3.51
CA SER A 72 -12.31 21.83 4.14
C SER A 72 -11.18 21.20 4.97
N GLU A 73 -11.33 19.94 5.37
CA GLU A 73 -10.30 19.19 6.11
C GLU A 73 -9.33 18.46 5.16
N MET A 74 -9.65 18.40 3.86
CA MET A 74 -8.80 17.75 2.87
C MET A 74 -7.69 18.68 2.39
N VAL A 75 -6.46 18.16 2.32
CA VAL A 75 -5.26 18.90 1.97
C VAL A 75 -4.73 18.35 0.65
N GLU A 76 -4.52 19.24 -0.33
CA GLU A 76 -3.92 18.88 -1.61
C GLU A 76 -2.46 18.42 -1.44
N GLY A 77 -2.03 17.45 -2.24
CA GLY A 77 -0.74 16.75 -2.11
C GLY A 77 -0.73 15.66 -1.04
N LYS A 78 -1.65 15.70 -0.08
CA LYS A 78 -1.75 14.73 1.02
C LYS A 78 -2.92 13.77 0.86
N HIS A 79 -4.14 14.30 0.79
CA HIS A 79 -5.37 13.53 0.67
C HIS A 79 -5.79 13.34 -0.80
N TYR A 80 -5.49 14.32 -1.64
CA TYR A 80 -5.78 14.30 -3.07
C TYR A 80 -4.81 15.19 -3.83
N TYR A 81 -4.80 15.10 -5.15
CA TYR A 81 -4.26 16.12 -6.05
C TYR A 81 -5.19 16.34 -7.23
N LEU A 82 -5.09 17.48 -7.90
CA LEU A 82 -5.84 17.73 -9.13
C LEU A 82 -5.06 17.24 -10.35
N GLU A 83 -5.73 16.46 -11.19
CA GLU A 83 -5.21 16.01 -12.49
C GLU A 83 -6.30 16.24 -13.55
N ASN A 84 -6.01 17.05 -14.57
CA ASN A 84 -6.98 17.40 -15.62
C ASN A 84 -8.32 17.96 -15.09
N GLY A 85 -8.29 18.68 -13.96
CA GLY A 85 -9.48 19.24 -13.31
C GLY A 85 -10.29 18.23 -12.48
N TYR A 86 -9.83 16.99 -12.35
CA TYR A 86 -10.46 15.97 -11.51
C TYR A 86 -9.68 15.76 -10.21
N PHE A 87 -10.41 15.47 -9.13
CA PHE A 87 -9.83 15.06 -7.85
C PHE A 87 -9.30 13.63 -7.95
N VAL A 88 -8.02 13.45 -7.66
CA VAL A 88 -7.37 12.14 -7.59
C VAL A 88 -6.94 11.89 -6.15
N PHE A 89 -7.64 10.98 -5.46
CA PHE A 89 -7.35 10.64 -4.07
C PHE A 89 -6.07 9.81 -3.94
N THR A 90 -5.30 10.06 -2.88
CA THR A 90 -4.02 9.38 -2.60
C THR A 90 -4.21 8.04 -1.86
N GLU A 91 -3.13 7.26 -1.73
CA GLU A 91 -3.11 6.04 -0.92
C GLU A 91 -3.49 6.34 0.55
N LEU A 92 -3.01 7.46 1.11
CA LEU A 92 -3.30 7.90 2.48
C LEU A 92 -4.80 8.14 2.68
N TYR A 93 -5.46 8.85 1.78
CA TYR A 93 -6.91 9.08 1.90
C TYR A 93 -7.70 7.76 1.92
N HIS A 94 -7.34 6.83 1.05
CA HIS A 94 -7.98 5.52 1.02
C HIS A 94 -7.68 4.67 2.26
N LEU A 95 -6.49 4.83 2.86
CA LEU A 95 -6.13 4.19 4.11
C LEU A 95 -6.93 4.75 5.29
N LEU A 96 -7.01 6.08 5.42
CA LEU A 96 -7.77 6.76 6.47
C LEU A 96 -9.27 6.46 6.37
N LYS A 97 -9.80 6.24 5.16
CA LYS A 97 -11.19 5.78 4.97
C LYS A 97 -11.47 4.44 5.67
N GLY A 98 -10.44 3.62 5.88
CA GLY A 98 -10.49 2.40 6.69
C GLY A 98 -11.11 1.18 6.01
N GLN A 99 -11.57 1.27 4.75
CA GLN A 99 -12.15 0.14 4.03
C GLN A 99 -11.91 0.18 2.51
N CYS A 100 -11.65 -0.99 1.92
CA CYS A 100 -11.55 -1.16 0.48
C CYS A 100 -12.95 -1.15 -0.16
N CYS A 101 -13.17 -0.24 -1.11
CA CYS A 101 -14.44 -0.15 -1.86
C CYS A 101 -14.52 -1.07 -3.10
N GLN A 102 -13.46 -1.81 -3.42
CA GLN A 102 -13.39 -2.73 -4.55
C GLN A 102 -13.69 -2.13 -5.94
N ASN A 103 -13.52 -0.82 -6.12
CA ASN A 103 -13.72 -0.15 -7.41
C ASN A 103 -12.47 -0.18 -8.32
N GLY A 104 -11.36 -0.78 -7.89
CA GLY A 104 -10.12 -0.80 -8.67
C GLY A 104 -9.47 0.58 -8.80
N CYS A 105 -9.44 1.35 -7.70
CA CYS A 105 -8.90 2.71 -7.65
C CYS A 105 -7.42 2.76 -8.07
N ARG A 106 -7.01 3.86 -8.72
CA ARG A 106 -5.62 4.11 -9.14
C ARG A 106 -4.63 4.03 -7.98
N HIS A 107 -4.95 4.67 -6.86
CA HIS A 107 -4.11 4.69 -5.65
C HIS A 107 -4.62 3.73 -4.58
N CYS A 108 -5.05 2.51 -4.98
CA CYS A 108 -5.60 1.54 -4.04
C CYS A 108 -4.51 0.96 -3.12
N VAL A 109 -4.46 1.47 -1.88
CA VAL A 109 -3.56 1.01 -0.81
C VAL A 109 -3.76 -0.47 -0.44
N TYR A 110 -4.95 -1.02 -0.68
CA TYR A 110 -5.31 -2.42 -0.38
C TYR A 110 -4.88 -3.42 -1.46
N GLY A 111 -4.38 -2.97 -2.62
CA GLY A 111 -3.95 -3.86 -3.70
C GLY A 111 -5.07 -4.50 -4.54
N PHE A 112 -6.33 -4.07 -4.38
CA PHE A 112 -7.46 -4.62 -5.14
C PHE A 112 -7.44 -4.14 -6.60
N LYS A 113 -7.30 -5.08 -7.55
CA LYS A 113 -7.35 -4.83 -9.01
C LYS A 113 -6.61 -3.56 -9.45
N ASN A 114 -5.49 -3.24 -8.81
CA ASN A 114 -4.72 -2.06 -9.20
C ASN A 114 -4.00 -2.35 -10.53
N ARG A 115 -4.65 -1.94 -11.63
CA ARG A 115 -4.17 -2.05 -13.01
C ARG A 115 -3.24 -0.90 -13.42
N TYR A 116 -3.06 0.10 -12.54
CA TYR A 116 -2.38 1.36 -12.84
C TYR A 116 -0.97 1.45 -12.25
N LEU A 117 -0.44 0.33 -11.75
CA LEU A 117 0.93 0.17 -11.28
C LEU A 117 1.68 -0.83 -12.14
#